data_AF-A0A349P9L6-F1
#
_entry.id   AF-A0A349P9L6-F1
#
_cell.length_a   1.000
_cell.length_b   1.000
_cell.length_c   1.000
_cell.angle_alpha   90.00
_cell.angle_beta   90.00
_cell.angle_gamma   90.00
#
_symmetry.space_group_name_H-M   'P 1'
#
loop_
_entity.id
_entity.type
_entity.pdbx_description
1 polymer ?
#
loop_
_entity_poly.entity_id
_entity_poly.type
_entity_poly.pdbx_seq_one_letter_code
_entity_poly.pdbx_strand_id
1 'polypeptide(L)'
;MRRYWLALTDARLKAAMNALERCGAAVGDLASEPGNAASFFLPLKKALAGAAGAAPNNPAGSPALAAAEDFTLRLERLFSDLARFDARPDAALLQALLALQRACALTPRLVSRSARDRAFTEATALCATARKTLALAGAAANGAPGEFALNLKFSSIYSGLDAVIYAFERCAEALITA
;
A
#
# COMPACT_ATOMS: atom_id res chain seq x y z
N MET A 1 20.80 12.26 16.10
CA MET A 1 20.85 10.78 16.09
C MET A 1 19.87 10.14 17.09
N ARG A 2 19.67 10.70 18.30
CA ARG A 2 18.82 10.11 19.36
C ARG A 2 17.35 9.79 18.97
N ARG A 3 16.62 10.71 18.30
CA ARG A 3 15.22 10.47 17.86
C ARG A 3 15.06 9.37 16.81
N TYR A 4 16.06 9.23 15.95
CA TYR A 4 16.09 8.23 14.88
C TYR A 4 16.21 6.80 15.42
N TRP A 5 17.08 6.65 16.43
CA TRP A 5 17.24 5.42 17.17
C TRP A 5 16.01 5.07 18.02
N LEU A 6 15.36 6.08 18.61
CA LEU A 6 14.13 5.90 19.40
C LEU A 6 12.93 5.47 18.53
N ALA A 7 12.76 6.04 17.33
CA ALA A 7 11.74 5.60 16.36
C ALA A 7 11.97 4.15 15.88
N LEU A 8 13.24 3.74 15.73
CA LEU A 8 13.64 2.35 15.45
C LEU A 8 13.70 1.44 16.69
N THR A 9 13.24 1.87 17.86
CA THR A 9 13.03 0.97 19.02
C THR A 9 11.56 0.64 19.25
N ASP A 10 10.64 1.38 18.63
CA ASP A 10 9.21 1.06 18.73
C ASP A 10 8.86 -0.11 17.81
N ALA A 11 8.34 -1.19 18.40
CA ALA A 11 7.94 -2.38 17.66
C ALA A 11 6.86 -2.08 16.62
N ARG A 12 6.01 -1.07 16.85
CA ARG A 12 4.91 -0.69 15.95
C ARG A 12 5.41 0.04 14.72
N LEU A 13 6.37 0.95 14.88
CA LEU A 13 7.02 1.62 13.74
C LEU A 13 7.79 0.60 12.88
N LYS A 14 8.51 -0.34 13.52
CA LYS A 14 9.17 -1.44 12.81
C LYS A 14 8.17 -2.30 12.03
N ALA A 15 7.05 -2.66 12.65
CA ALA A 15 6.04 -3.49 12.00
C ALA A 15 5.40 -2.75 10.81
N ALA A 16 5.10 -1.46 10.95
CA ALA A 16 4.58 -0.63 9.87
C ALA A 16 5.56 -0.55 8.68
N MET A 17 6.84 -0.26 8.94
CA MET A 17 7.87 -0.23 7.89
C MET A 17 8.00 -1.58 7.18
N ASN A 18 8.10 -2.67 7.97
CA ASN A 18 8.21 -4.02 7.45
C ASN A 18 6.99 -4.39 6.58
N ALA A 19 5.79 -3.99 6.97
CA ALA A 19 4.59 -4.17 6.15
C ALA A 19 4.70 -3.46 4.81
N LEU A 20 5.09 -2.19 4.77
CA LEU A 20 5.27 -1.47 3.51
C LEU A 20 6.32 -2.12 2.61
N GLU A 21 7.48 -2.48 3.16
CA GLU A 21 8.58 -3.10 2.42
C GLU A 21 8.19 -4.48 1.85
N ARG A 22 7.58 -5.34 2.67
CA ARG A 22 7.16 -6.68 2.24
C ARG A 22 6.04 -6.61 1.22
N CYS A 23 5.02 -5.78 1.45
CA CYS A 23 3.94 -5.58 0.50
C CYS A 23 4.50 -5.07 -0.83
N GLY A 24 5.35 -4.03 -0.80
CA GLY A 24 5.99 -3.47 -1.99
C GLY A 24 6.77 -4.51 -2.80
N ALA A 25 7.60 -5.31 -2.13
CA ALA A 25 8.38 -6.37 -2.79
C ALA A 25 7.49 -7.45 -3.42
N ALA A 26 6.35 -7.77 -2.80
CA ALA A 26 5.44 -8.82 -3.25
C ALA A 26 4.41 -8.37 -4.29
N VAL A 27 4.28 -7.07 -4.58
CA VAL A 27 3.26 -6.55 -5.52
C VAL A 27 3.33 -7.25 -6.88
N GLY A 28 4.54 -7.47 -7.43
CA GLY A 28 4.72 -8.12 -8.73
C GLY A 28 4.30 -9.59 -8.72
N ASP A 29 4.67 -10.32 -7.66
CA ASP A 29 4.32 -11.73 -7.49
C ASP A 29 2.80 -11.89 -7.30
N LEU A 30 2.19 -11.04 -6.47
CA LEU A 30 0.75 -11.03 -6.24
C LEU A 30 -0.06 -10.59 -7.46
N ALA A 31 0.49 -9.73 -8.32
CA ALA A 31 -0.13 -9.39 -9.60
C ALA A 31 -0.11 -10.58 -10.58
N SER A 32 0.92 -11.42 -10.51
CA SER A 32 1.06 -12.61 -11.34
C SER A 32 0.22 -13.77 -10.83
N GLU A 33 0.13 -13.94 -9.50
CA GLU A 33 -0.64 -14.99 -8.84
C GLU A 33 -1.51 -14.43 -7.68
N PRO A 34 -2.64 -13.76 -7.99
CA PRO A 34 -3.49 -13.13 -6.97
C PRO A 34 -4.07 -14.12 -5.95
N GLY A 35 -4.22 -15.40 -6.32
CA GLY A 35 -4.70 -16.46 -5.45
C GLY A 35 -3.83 -16.71 -4.20
N ASN A 36 -2.57 -16.27 -4.22
CA ASN A 36 -1.65 -16.41 -3.08
C ASN A 36 -1.80 -15.30 -2.03
N ALA A 37 -2.68 -14.31 -2.24
CA ALA A 37 -2.84 -13.16 -1.36
C ALA A 37 -3.05 -13.55 0.11
N ALA A 38 -4.05 -14.39 0.40
CA ALA A 38 -4.36 -14.76 1.78
C ALA A 38 -3.15 -15.39 2.52
N SER A 39 -2.42 -16.28 1.84
CA SER A 39 -1.22 -16.95 2.37
C SER A 39 -0.08 -15.96 2.64
N PHE A 40 0.10 -14.96 1.76
CA PHE A 40 1.08 -13.90 1.93
C PHE A 40 0.73 -12.95 3.09
N PHE A 41 -0.52 -12.50 3.18
CA PHE A 41 -0.95 -11.48 4.13
C PHE A 41 -1.20 -12.03 5.54
N LEU A 42 -1.53 -13.31 5.71
CA LEU A 42 -1.74 -13.93 7.02
C LEU A 42 -0.57 -13.72 8.01
N PRO A 43 0.69 -14.07 7.69
CA PRO A 43 1.81 -13.83 8.61
C PRO A 43 2.06 -12.34 8.85
N LEU A 44 1.76 -11.47 7.88
CA LEU A 44 1.95 -10.03 8.03
C LEU A 44 0.93 -9.41 8.99
N LYS A 45 -0.36 -9.78 8.86
CA LYS A 45 -1.42 -9.38 9.80
C LYS A 45 -1.13 -9.83 11.22
N LYS A 46 -0.62 -11.06 11.40
CA LYS A 46 -0.19 -11.56 12.72
C LYS A 46 0.93 -10.72 13.32
N ALA A 47 1.91 -10.30 12.50
CA ALA A 47 3.00 -9.45 12.97
C ALA A 47 2.52 -8.04 13.38
N LEU A 48 1.61 -7.45 12.61
CA LEU A 48 1.00 -6.14 12.93
C LEU A 48 0.18 -6.22 14.24
N ALA A 49 -0.67 -7.24 14.37
CA ALA A 49 -1.45 -7.47 15.59
C ALA A 49 -0.54 -7.74 16.81
N GLY A 50 0.56 -8.47 16.64
CA GLY A 50 1.56 -8.68 17.69
C GLY A 50 2.23 -7.37 18.12
N ALA A 51 2.52 -6.47 17.17
CA ALA A 51 3.07 -5.16 17.48
C ALA A 51 2.05 -4.24 18.18
N ALA A 52 0.75 -4.38 17.88
CA ALA A 52 -0.31 -3.64 18.57
C ALA A 52 -0.35 -3.94 20.08
N GLY A 53 0.00 -5.17 20.48
CA GLY A 53 0.09 -5.58 21.88
C GLY A 53 1.35 -5.13 22.62
N ALA A 54 2.31 -4.50 21.93
CA ALA A 54 3.54 -4.01 22.56
C ALA A 54 3.27 -2.77 23.42
N ALA A 55 4.01 -2.62 24.53
CA ALA A 55 3.90 -1.45 25.39
C ALA A 55 4.12 -0.16 24.59
N PRO A 56 3.23 0.85 24.70
CA PRO A 56 3.34 2.04 23.89
C PRO A 56 4.50 2.92 24.39
N ASN A 57 5.65 2.80 23.73
CA ASN A 57 6.84 3.60 24.07
C ASN A 57 6.87 4.96 23.35
N ASN A 58 6.15 5.11 22.24
CA ASN A 58 6.00 6.35 21.49
C ASN A 58 4.52 6.53 21.04
N PRO A 59 3.82 7.63 21.38
CA PRO A 59 2.44 7.85 20.93
C PRO A 59 2.29 7.85 19.39
N ALA A 60 3.34 8.20 18.65
CA ALA A 60 3.32 8.20 17.18
C ALA A 60 3.42 6.80 16.54
N GLY A 61 3.73 5.76 17.32
CA GLY A 61 3.73 4.38 16.82
C GLY A 61 2.33 3.84 16.50
N SER A 62 1.29 4.30 17.21
CA SER A 62 -0.09 3.83 16.99
C SER A 62 -0.69 4.29 15.66
N PRO A 63 -0.59 5.57 15.24
CA PRO A 63 -1.06 6.01 13.93
C PRO A 63 -0.40 5.26 12.76
N ALA A 64 0.93 5.06 12.82
CA ALA A 64 1.67 4.37 11.78
C ALA A 64 1.25 2.90 11.66
N LEU A 65 1.05 2.22 12.79
CA LEU A 65 0.56 0.84 12.82
C LEU A 65 -0.85 0.72 12.24
N ALA A 66 -1.79 1.56 12.70
CA ALA A 66 -3.17 1.52 12.22
C ALA A 66 -3.25 1.81 10.71
N ALA A 67 -2.44 2.74 10.21
CA ALA A 67 -2.35 3.01 8.78
C ALA A 67 -1.73 1.84 7.99
N ALA A 68 -0.72 1.15 8.55
CA ALA A 68 -0.14 -0.04 7.94
C ALA A 68 -1.12 -1.22 7.91
N GLU A 69 -1.95 -1.39 8.95
CA GLU A 69 -3.02 -2.39 8.98
C GLU A 69 -4.07 -2.12 7.90
N ASP A 70 -4.56 -0.87 7.79
CA ASP A 70 -5.52 -0.48 6.74
C ASP A 70 -4.93 -0.70 5.34
N PHE A 71 -3.69 -0.30 5.11
CA PHE A 71 -2.98 -0.56 3.85
C PHE A 71 -2.90 -2.06 3.53
N THR A 72 -2.47 -2.86 4.51
CA THR A 72 -2.31 -4.31 4.34
C THR A 72 -3.64 -4.99 4.02
N LEU A 73 -4.71 -4.63 4.73
CA LEU A 73 -6.05 -5.17 4.52
C LEU A 73 -6.62 -4.80 3.15
N ARG A 74 -6.44 -3.55 2.72
CA ARG A 74 -6.91 -3.10 1.40
C ARG A 74 -6.15 -3.80 0.27
N LEU A 75 -4.84 -3.98 0.43
CA LEU A 75 -4.02 -4.63 -0.58
C LEU A 75 -4.37 -6.13 -0.69
N GLU A 76 -4.57 -6.80 0.45
CA GLU A 76 -5.08 -8.18 0.48
C GLU A 76 -6.43 -8.30 -0.23
N ARG A 77 -7.35 -7.36 0.05
CA ARG A 77 -8.66 -7.32 -0.58
C ARG A 77 -8.56 -7.13 -2.09
N LEU A 78 -7.72 -6.20 -2.56
CA LEU A 78 -7.51 -5.96 -3.99
C LEU A 78 -7.11 -7.24 -4.73
N PHE A 79 -6.09 -7.95 -4.23
CA PHE A 79 -5.64 -9.19 -4.87
C PHE A 79 -6.63 -10.33 -4.70
N SER A 80 -7.34 -10.39 -3.58
CA SER A 80 -8.45 -11.35 -3.39
C SER A 80 -9.59 -11.10 -4.37
N ASP A 81 -9.91 -9.83 -4.65
CA ASP A 81 -10.92 -9.45 -5.65
C ASP A 81 -10.44 -9.79 -7.06
N LEU A 82 -9.17 -9.55 -7.40
CA LEU A 82 -8.58 -10.00 -8.67
C LEU A 82 -8.69 -11.52 -8.85
N ALA A 83 -8.33 -12.30 -7.82
CA ALA A 83 -8.47 -13.75 -7.84
C ALA A 83 -9.94 -14.19 -7.99
N ARG A 84 -10.85 -13.56 -7.22
CA ARG A 84 -12.28 -13.87 -7.23
C ARG A 84 -12.92 -13.64 -8.60
N PHE A 85 -12.49 -12.59 -9.30
CA PHE A 85 -13.03 -12.24 -10.61
C PHE A 85 -12.28 -12.90 -11.78
N ASP A 86 -11.27 -13.74 -11.49
CA ASP A 86 -10.33 -14.29 -12.47
C ASP A 86 -9.78 -13.19 -13.41
N ALA A 87 -9.50 -12.02 -12.82
CA ALA A 87 -9.12 -10.83 -13.54
C ALA A 87 -7.60 -10.73 -13.59
N ARG A 88 -7.05 -10.70 -14.80
CA ARG A 88 -5.64 -10.36 -15.00
C ARG A 88 -5.46 -8.84 -14.92
N PRO A 89 -4.42 -8.34 -14.24
CA PRO A 89 -4.07 -6.93 -14.26
C PRO A 89 -3.90 -6.43 -15.69
N ASP A 90 -4.63 -5.38 -16.06
CA ASP A 90 -4.44 -4.70 -17.33
C ASP A 90 -3.23 -3.74 -17.25
N ALA A 91 -2.91 -3.09 -18.37
CA ALA A 91 -1.75 -2.19 -18.42
C ALA A 91 -1.85 -1.03 -17.42
N ALA A 92 -3.05 -0.48 -17.21
CA ALA A 92 -3.26 0.62 -16.26
C ALA A 92 -3.06 0.16 -14.82
N LEU A 93 -3.61 -1.00 -14.45
CA LEU A 93 -3.43 -1.58 -13.13
C LEU A 93 -1.97 -1.93 -12.87
N LEU A 94 -1.28 -2.54 -13.82
CA LEU A 94 0.15 -2.87 -13.70
C LEU A 94 1.01 -1.62 -13.51
N GLN A 95 0.75 -0.53 -14.23
CA GLN A 95 1.46 0.73 -14.05
C GLN A 95 1.23 1.33 -12.66
N ALA A 96 -0.01 1.31 -12.18
CA ALA A 96 -0.34 1.80 -10.84
C ALA A 96 0.28 0.94 -9.72
N LEU A 97 0.28 -0.39 -9.89
CA LEU A 97 0.95 -1.33 -8.99
C LEU A 97 2.48 -1.13 -8.98
N LEU A 98 3.11 -0.90 -10.13
CA LEU A 98 4.53 -0.56 -10.22
C LEU A 98 4.87 0.76 -9.52
N ALA A 99 4.02 1.77 -9.67
CA ALA A 99 4.17 3.03 -8.95
C ALA A 99 4.05 2.84 -7.43
N LEU A 100 3.10 2.02 -6.98
CA LEU A 100 2.96 1.65 -5.57
C LEU A 100 4.19 0.89 -5.06
N GLN A 101 4.69 -0.10 -5.80
CA GLN A 101 5.91 -0.85 -5.46
C GLN A 101 7.12 0.09 -5.30
N ARG A 102 7.30 1.04 -6.22
CA ARG A 102 8.36 2.05 -6.13
C ARG A 102 8.18 2.96 -4.92
N ALA A 103 6.94 3.34 -4.60
CA ALA A 103 6.65 4.17 -3.44
C ALA A 103 6.96 3.41 -2.13
N CYS A 104 6.56 2.14 -2.03
CA CYS A 104 6.91 1.26 -0.92
C CYS A 104 8.43 1.10 -0.75
N ALA A 105 9.20 1.01 -1.84
CA ALA A 105 10.67 0.93 -1.78
C ALA A 105 11.34 2.17 -1.17
N LEU A 106 10.63 3.30 -1.06
CA LEU A 106 11.13 4.51 -0.40
C LEU A 106 11.01 4.46 1.15
N THR A 107 10.38 3.42 1.71
CA THR A 107 10.14 3.28 3.17
C THR A 107 11.39 3.52 4.03
N PRO A 108 12.58 2.96 3.72
CA PRO A 108 13.80 3.24 4.50
C PRO A 108 14.21 4.72 4.48
N ARG A 109 13.90 5.41 3.38
CA ARG A 109 14.21 6.84 3.19
C ARG A 109 13.16 7.75 3.85
N LEU A 110 11.91 7.32 3.98
CA LEU A 110 10.84 8.06 4.66
C LEU A 110 11.16 8.28 6.14
N VAL A 111 11.73 7.27 6.78
CA VAL A 111 12.14 7.45 8.18
C VAL A 111 13.36 8.35 8.30
N SER A 112 14.23 8.45 7.27
CA SER A 112 15.57 9.10 7.22
C SER A 112 15.59 10.60 7.44
N ARG A 113 16.33 11.09 8.44
CA ARG A 113 16.33 12.52 8.79
C ARG A 113 16.84 13.39 7.65
N SER A 114 17.79 12.90 6.87
CA SER A 114 18.38 13.65 5.76
C SER A 114 17.66 13.47 4.43
N ALA A 115 16.80 12.44 4.29
CA ALA A 115 16.16 12.10 3.03
C ALA A 115 14.63 12.06 3.08
N ARG A 116 14.02 12.21 4.27
CA ARG A 116 12.58 12.09 4.55
C ARG A 116 11.74 12.96 3.63
N ASP A 117 11.99 14.26 3.61
CA ASP A 117 11.15 15.20 2.85
C ASP A 117 11.18 14.88 1.36
N ARG A 118 12.39 14.64 0.82
CA ARG A 118 12.55 14.23 -0.58
C ARG A 118 11.88 12.89 -0.88
N ALA A 119 12.03 11.90 -0.01
CA ALA A 119 11.42 10.59 -0.17
C ALA A 119 9.89 10.65 -0.09
N PHE A 120 9.35 11.51 0.77
CA PHE A 120 7.91 11.73 0.89
C PHE A 120 7.34 12.45 -0.34
N THR A 121 8.02 13.47 -0.85
CA THR A 121 7.64 14.11 -2.13
C THR A 121 7.71 13.12 -3.30
N GLU A 122 8.74 12.28 -3.35
CA GLU A 122 8.91 11.26 -4.39
C GLU A 122 7.79 10.20 -4.31
N ALA A 123 7.44 9.74 -3.11
CA ALA A 123 6.36 8.79 -2.87
C ALA A 123 4.99 9.37 -3.26
N THR A 124 4.68 10.60 -2.85
CA THR A 124 3.41 11.26 -3.20
C THR A 124 3.28 11.52 -4.70
N ALA A 125 4.38 11.85 -5.40
CA ALA A 125 4.39 11.97 -6.85
C ALA A 125 4.09 10.63 -7.57
N LEU A 126 4.63 9.52 -7.07
CA LEU A 126 4.32 8.17 -7.58
C LEU A 126 2.84 7.82 -7.35
N CYS A 127 2.31 8.09 -6.16
CA CYS A 127 0.90 7.88 -5.83
C CYS A 127 -0.02 8.74 -6.71
N ALA A 128 0.30 10.02 -6.90
CA ALA A 128 -0.45 10.91 -7.79
C ALA A 128 -0.45 10.39 -9.24
N THR A 129 0.68 9.89 -9.72
CA THR A 129 0.79 9.28 -11.06
C THR A 129 -0.09 8.04 -11.18
N ALA A 130 -0.05 7.15 -10.19
CA ALA A 130 -0.87 5.94 -10.15
C ALA A 130 -2.36 6.26 -10.19
N ARG A 131 -2.82 7.19 -9.34
CA ARG A 131 -4.23 7.61 -9.31
C ARG A 131 -4.67 8.24 -10.62
N LYS A 132 -3.82 9.07 -11.24
CA LYS A 132 -4.12 9.65 -12.55
C LYS A 132 -4.32 8.55 -13.61
N THR A 133 -3.45 7.54 -13.62
CA THR A 133 -3.58 6.39 -14.54
C THR A 133 -4.90 5.64 -14.31
N LEU A 134 -5.24 5.35 -13.04
CA LEU A 134 -6.49 4.66 -12.69
C LEU A 134 -7.73 5.49 -13.04
N ALA A 135 -7.69 6.80 -12.81
CA ALA A 135 -8.79 7.70 -13.16
C ALA A 135 -9.05 7.73 -14.67
N LEU A 136 -7.98 7.79 -15.48
CA LEU A 136 -8.10 7.74 -16.95
C LEU A 136 -8.64 6.38 -17.42
N ALA A 137 -8.14 5.29 -16.86
CA ALA A 137 -8.62 3.94 -17.19
C ALA A 137 -10.09 3.72 -16.79
N GLY A 138 -10.48 4.21 -15.61
CA GLY A 138 -11.86 4.16 -15.14
C GLY A 138 -12.81 5.01 -16.00
N ALA A 139 -12.38 6.20 -16.42
CA ALA A 139 -13.15 7.05 -17.33
C ALA A 139 -13.34 6.37 -18.71
N ALA A 140 -12.28 5.73 -19.23
CA ALA A 140 -12.36 4.99 -20.49
C ALA A 140 -13.31 3.79 -20.40
N ALA A 141 -13.25 3.01 -19.31
CA ALA A 141 -14.18 1.90 -19.07
C ALA A 141 -15.64 2.37 -18.97
N ASN A 142 -15.89 3.46 -18.25
CA ASN A 142 -17.25 4.02 -18.12
C ASN A 142 -17.79 4.61 -19.43
N GLY A 143 -16.92 5.07 -20.32
CA GLY A 143 -17.28 5.64 -21.62
C GLY A 143 -17.59 4.62 -22.71
N ALA A 144 -17.43 3.32 -22.48
CA ALA A 144 -17.65 2.26 -23.47
C ALA A 144 -19.09 1.68 -23.39
N PRO A 145 -19.99 2.03 -24.33
CA PRO A 145 -21.38 1.54 -24.34
C PRO A 145 -21.43 0.12 -24.90
N GLY A 146 -21.34 -0.89 -24.04
CA GLY A 146 -21.50 -2.29 -24.47
C GLY A 146 -21.16 -3.35 -23.43
N GLU A 147 -20.33 -3.03 -22.43
CA GLU A 147 -19.77 -4.04 -21.52
C GLU A 147 -20.01 -3.73 -20.02
N PHE A 148 -21.24 -3.39 -19.66
CA PHE A 148 -21.60 -2.95 -18.30
C PHE A 148 -21.05 -3.82 -17.16
N ALA A 149 -21.13 -5.15 -17.29
CA ALA A 149 -20.63 -6.08 -16.27
C ALA A 149 -19.10 -6.11 -16.15
N LEU A 150 -18.38 -5.93 -17.25
CA LEU A 150 -16.91 -5.82 -17.24
C LEU A 150 -16.50 -4.45 -16.70
N ASN A 151 -17.20 -3.39 -17.11
CA ASN A 151 -16.98 -2.02 -16.63
C ASN A 151 -17.16 -1.91 -15.10
N LEU A 152 -18.15 -2.60 -14.52
CA LEU A 152 -18.33 -2.69 -13.07
C LEU A 152 -17.16 -3.37 -12.36
N LYS A 153 -16.62 -4.47 -12.92
CA LYS A 153 -15.47 -5.18 -12.36
C LYS A 153 -14.22 -4.28 -12.38
N PHE A 154 -13.94 -3.64 -13.51
CA PHE A 154 -12.81 -2.72 -13.64
C PHE A 154 -12.95 -1.52 -12.71
N SER A 155 -14.15 -0.94 -12.59
CA SER A 155 -14.44 0.15 -11.66
C SER A 155 -14.17 -0.25 -10.19
N SER A 156 -14.60 -1.45 -9.78
CA SER A 156 -14.33 -1.98 -8.44
C SER A 156 -12.83 -2.22 -8.19
N ILE A 157 -12.10 -2.76 -9.18
CA ILE A 157 -10.67 -3.04 -9.05
C ILE A 157 -9.85 -1.73 -9.02
N TYR A 158 -10.15 -0.76 -9.89
CA TYR A 158 -9.45 0.52 -9.92
C TYR A 158 -9.71 1.35 -8.67
N SER A 159 -10.96 1.43 -8.20
CA SER A 159 -11.28 2.09 -6.93
C SER A 159 -10.66 1.36 -5.74
N GLY A 160 -10.55 0.03 -5.79
CA GLY A 160 -9.82 -0.77 -4.82
C GLY A 160 -8.35 -0.39 -4.73
N LEU A 161 -7.64 -0.29 -5.86
CA LEU A 161 -6.23 0.12 -5.88
C LEU A 161 -6.05 1.60 -5.52
N ASP A 162 -6.96 2.49 -5.90
CA ASP A 162 -6.95 3.89 -5.47
C ASP A 162 -7.02 3.99 -3.93
N ALA A 163 -7.89 3.19 -3.31
CA ALA A 163 -7.99 3.13 -1.85
C ALA A 163 -6.72 2.56 -1.19
N VAL A 164 -6.05 1.60 -1.82
CA VAL A 164 -4.73 1.10 -1.37
C VAL A 164 -3.68 2.20 -1.42
N ILE A 165 -3.62 2.96 -2.52
CA ILE A 165 -2.67 4.07 -2.69
C ILE A 165 -2.90 5.14 -1.61
N TYR A 166 -4.15 5.48 -1.34
CA TYR A 166 -4.50 6.42 -0.27
C TYR A 166 -4.08 5.91 1.12
N ALA A 167 -4.28 4.62 1.41
CA ALA A 167 -3.84 4.03 2.66
C ALA A 167 -2.31 4.01 2.81
N PHE A 168 -1.58 3.77 1.73
CA PHE A 168 -0.12 3.93 1.71
C PHE A 168 0.29 5.36 2.06
N GLU A 169 -0.31 6.38 1.44
CA GLU A 169 0.04 7.79 1.72
C GLU A 169 -0.19 8.14 3.19
N ARG A 170 -1.30 7.70 3.78
CA ARG A 170 -1.56 7.88 5.22
C ARG A 170 -0.52 7.18 6.09
N CYS A 171 -0.07 6.00 5.69
CA CYS A 171 0.99 5.29 6.41
C CYS A 171 2.33 6.02 6.29
N ALA A 172 2.68 6.49 5.09
CA ALA A 172 3.87 7.31 4.86
C ALA A 172 3.83 8.60 5.69
N GLU A 173 2.70 9.30 5.72
CA GLU A 173 2.49 10.50 6.54
C GLU A 173 2.66 10.21 8.05
N ALA A 174 2.09 9.11 8.53
CA ALA A 174 2.25 8.69 9.92
C ALA A 174 3.71 8.34 10.27
N LEU A 175 4.46 7.75 9.33
CA LEU A 175 5.87 7.41 9.52
C LEU A 175 6.78 8.65 9.57
N ILE A 176 6.47 9.70 8.79
CA ILE A 176 7.26 10.94 8.80
C ILE A 176 6.96 11.84 10.01
N THR A 177 5.79 11.68 10.63
CA THR A 177 5.37 12.43 11.81
C THR A 177 5.74 11.75 13.13
N ALA A 178 6.25 10.51 13.08
CA ALA A 178 6.72 9.73 14.23
C ALA A 178 8.16 10.02 14.66
#